data_AF-A0A2N4YK73-F1
#
_entry.id   AF-A0A2N4YK73-F1
#
_cell.length_a   1.000
_cell.length_b   1.000
_cell.length_c   1.000
_cell.angle_alpha   90.00
_cell.angle_beta   90.00
_cell.angle_gamma   90.00
#
_symmetry.space_group_name_H-M   'P 1'
#
loop_
_entity.id
_entity.type
_entity.pdbx_description
1 polymer ?
#
loop_
_entity_poly.entity_id
_entity_poly.type
_entity_poly.pdbx_seq_one_letter_code
_entity_poly.pdbx_strand_id
1 'polypeptide(L)'
;MEMFVMHPTSFIPAKPRPLTDIEFCAWIGQAMPGDRLEYHRGFLGIDATAVISTLPEPDRRRLGALASAAHRAFEAALVHLVQVRVGPDRFAYLAIARTKPRHAPIPLSQLIATEEAA
;
A
#
# COMPACT_ATOMS: atom_id res chain seq x y z
N MET A 1 29.64 -0.79 -11.13
CA MET A 1 29.22 0.12 -10.04
C MET A 1 27.90 0.74 -10.50
N GLU A 2 26.75 0.13 -10.23
CA GLU A 2 25.45 0.75 -10.57
C GLU A 2 25.28 1.99 -9.68
N MET A 3 25.25 3.17 -10.28
CA MET A 3 24.89 4.38 -9.56
C MET A 3 23.38 4.34 -9.31
N PHE A 4 22.97 4.19 -8.05
CA PHE A 4 21.59 4.37 -7.63
C PHE A 4 21.20 5.82 -7.91
N VAL A 5 20.55 6.07 -9.05
CA VAL A 5 19.88 7.34 -9.32
C VAL A 5 18.72 7.43 -8.34
N MET A 6 18.86 8.26 -7.29
CA MET A 6 17.76 8.57 -6.40
C MET A 6 16.72 9.37 -7.19
N HIS A 7 15.67 8.67 -7.62
CA HIS A 7 14.51 9.32 -8.22
C HIS A 7 13.84 10.21 -7.16
N PRO A 8 13.27 11.37 -7.54
CA PRO A 8 12.49 12.17 -6.62
C PRO A 8 11.36 11.31 -6.06
N THR A 9 11.39 11.08 -4.76
CA THR A 9 10.36 10.33 -4.04
C THR A 9 9.04 11.09 -4.10
N SER A 10 8.01 10.48 -4.69
CA SER A 10 6.68 11.08 -4.72
C SER A 10 5.98 10.87 -3.37
N PHE A 11 5.25 11.89 -2.90
CA PHE A 11 4.33 11.78 -1.76
C PHE A 11 2.91 12.06 -2.22
N ILE A 12 2.04 11.06 -2.07
CA ILE A 12 0.62 11.18 -2.34
C ILE A 12 -0.09 11.38 -1.00
N PRO A 13 -0.61 12.59 -0.71
CA PRO A 13 -1.40 12.83 0.49
C PRO A 13 -2.74 12.08 0.41
N ALA A 14 -3.41 11.91 1.56
CA ALA A 14 -4.72 11.30 1.59
C ALA A 14 -5.71 12.09 0.71
N LYS A 15 -6.49 11.35 -0.08
CA LYS A 15 -7.53 11.94 -0.94
C LYS A 15 -8.70 12.45 -0.07
N PRO A 16 -9.50 13.43 -0.55
CA PRO A 16 -10.71 13.88 0.13
C PRO A 16 -11.76 12.77 0.31
N ARG A 17 -11.72 11.76 -0.57
CA ARG A 17 -12.47 10.52 -0.43
C ARG A 17 -11.58 9.40 0.11
N PRO A 18 -12.14 8.43 0.84
CA PRO A 18 -11.39 7.25 1.26
C PRO A 18 -10.74 6.55 0.07
N LEU A 19 -9.47 6.19 0.25
CA LEU A 19 -8.74 5.33 -0.67
C LEU A 19 -9.36 3.92 -0.59
N THR A 20 -9.50 3.23 -1.73
CA THR A 20 -9.89 1.82 -1.72
C THR A 20 -8.67 0.91 -1.66
N ASP A 21 -8.88 -0.33 -1.23
CA ASP A 21 -7.88 -1.40 -1.29
C ASP A 21 -7.39 -1.68 -2.72
N ILE A 22 -8.28 -1.59 -3.72
CA ILE A 22 -7.92 -1.72 -5.14
C ILE A 22 -6.97 -0.60 -5.58
N GLU A 23 -7.27 0.65 -5.22
CA GLU A 23 -6.40 1.79 -5.54
C GLU A 23 -5.03 1.68 -4.85
N PHE A 24 -5.02 1.17 -3.61
CA PHE A 24 -3.79 0.90 -2.89
C PHE A 24 -2.93 -0.17 -3.58
N CYS A 25 -3.55 -1.28 -4.02
CA CYS A 25 -2.86 -2.33 -4.78
C CYS A 25 -2.34 -1.82 -6.13
N ALA A 26 -3.13 -1.01 -6.84
CA ALA A 26 -2.71 -0.38 -8.09
C ALA A 26 -1.50 0.53 -7.87
N TRP A 27 -1.51 1.34 -6.80
CA TRP A 27 -0.37 2.16 -6.40
C TRP A 27 0.87 1.29 -6.13
N ILE A 28 0.75 0.19 -5.36
CA ILE A 28 1.88 -0.72 -5.13
C ILE A 28 2.47 -1.22 -6.46
N GLY A 29 1.63 -1.60 -7.42
CA GLY A 29 2.08 -2.09 -8.73
C GLY A 29 2.96 -1.10 -9.49
N GLN A 30 2.64 0.19 -9.39
CA GLN A 30 3.29 1.26 -10.17
C GLN A 30 4.34 2.06 -9.38
N ALA A 31 4.29 2.05 -8.05
CA ALA A 31 5.17 2.85 -7.21
C ALA A 31 6.65 2.49 -7.39
N MET A 32 7.48 3.53 -7.39
CA MET A 32 8.94 3.42 -7.36
C MET A 32 9.44 3.26 -5.93
N PRO A 33 10.61 2.64 -5.72
CA PRO A 33 11.17 2.51 -4.38
C PRO A 33 11.30 3.87 -3.69
N GLY A 34 10.80 3.98 -2.47
CA GLY A 34 10.75 5.21 -1.68
C GLY A 34 9.43 5.97 -1.79
N ASP A 35 8.63 5.81 -2.85
CA ASP A 35 7.35 6.50 -3.00
C ASP A 35 6.45 6.29 -1.79
N ARG A 36 5.74 7.35 -1.39
CA ARG A 36 4.97 7.40 -0.16
C ARG A 36 3.49 7.65 -0.47
N LEU A 37 2.62 6.88 0.14
CA LEU A 37 1.17 7.03 0.04
C LEU A 37 0.57 7.13 1.45
N GLU A 38 -0.10 8.23 1.75
CA GLU A 38 -0.97 8.31 2.92
C GLU A 38 -2.30 7.62 2.62
N TYR A 39 -2.53 6.46 3.23
CA TYR A 39 -3.73 5.66 2.96
C TYR A 39 -4.84 5.93 3.98
N HIS A 40 -4.53 6.53 5.12
CA HIS A 40 -5.52 6.90 6.13
C HIS A 40 -5.01 8.03 7.04
N ARG A 41 -5.94 8.88 7.47
CA ARG A 41 -5.70 9.94 8.46
C ARG A 41 -6.77 9.85 9.55
N GLY A 42 -6.33 9.77 10.81
CA GLY A 42 -7.21 9.47 11.93
C GLY A 42 -6.56 8.48 12.90
N PHE A 43 -7.37 7.66 13.56
CA PHE A 43 -6.89 6.60 14.43
C PHE A 43 -7.30 5.27 13.81
N LEU A 44 -6.43 4.68 12.98
CA LEU A 44 -6.76 3.49 12.20
C LEU A 44 -7.36 2.35 13.03
N GLY A 45 -6.82 2.11 14.24
CA GLY A 45 -7.32 1.09 15.14
C GLY A 45 -8.73 1.38 15.67
N ILE A 46 -9.04 2.64 15.97
CA ILE A 46 -10.38 3.06 16.41
C ILE A 46 -11.33 3.04 15.20
N ASP A 47 -10.92 3.68 14.11
CA ASP A 47 -11.74 3.91 12.93
C ASP A 47 -12.15 2.59 12.24
N ALA A 48 -11.32 1.53 12.31
CA ALA A 48 -11.63 0.21 11.79
C ALA A 48 -12.46 -0.68 12.74
N THR A 49 -12.54 -0.36 14.04
CA THR A 49 -13.12 -1.26 15.06
C THR A 49 -14.61 -1.02 15.27
N ALA A 50 -15.42 -2.06 15.12
CA ALA A 50 -16.89 -1.97 15.12
C ALA A 50 -17.49 -1.34 16.38
N VAL A 51 -16.88 -1.59 17.54
CA VAL A 51 -17.44 -1.20 18.84
C VAL A 51 -17.20 0.29 19.15
N ILE A 52 -16.13 0.88 18.60
CA ILE A 52 -15.64 2.21 19.00
C ILE A 52 -15.52 3.21 17.84
N SER A 53 -15.67 2.76 16.60
CA SER A 53 -15.60 3.63 15.42
C SER A 53 -16.83 4.53 15.31
N THR A 54 -16.61 5.78 14.93
CA THR A 54 -17.67 6.72 14.55
C THR A 54 -18.02 6.64 13.06
N LEU A 55 -17.32 5.81 12.28
CA LEU A 55 -17.59 5.66 10.84
C LEU A 55 -18.83 4.79 10.59
N PRO A 56 -19.62 5.08 9.55
CA PRO A 56 -20.66 4.18 9.08
C PRO A 56 -20.10 2.79 8.76
N GLU A 57 -20.90 1.73 8.97
CA GLU A 57 -20.46 0.35 8.74
C GLU A 57 -19.82 0.12 7.35
N PRO A 58 -20.39 0.61 6.23
CA PRO A 58 -19.77 0.43 4.92
C PRO A 58 -18.35 1.01 4.83
N ASP A 59 -18.14 2.20 5.40
CA ASP A 59 -16.85 2.89 5.34
C ASP A 59 -15.83 2.26 6.30
N ARG A 60 -16.28 1.83 7.48
CA ARG A 60 -15.47 1.04 8.40
C ARG A 60 -15.02 -0.28 7.76
N ARG A 61 -15.90 -1.01 7.09
CA ARG A 61 -15.54 -2.26 6.39
C ARG A 61 -14.53 -2.00 5.26
N ARG A 62 -14.70 -0.94 4.49
CA ARG A 62 -13.73 -0.52 3.47
C ARG A 62 -12.38 -0.18 4.07
N LEU A 63 -12.34 0.57 5.17
CA LEU A 63 -11.11 0.89 5.88
C LEU A 63 -10.42 -0.37 6.43
N GLY A 64 -11.18 -1.31 6.98
CA GLY A 64 -10.66 -2.60 7.43
C GLY A 64 -10.06 -3.43 6.30
N ALA A 65 -10.70 -3.45 5.12
CA ALA A 65 -10.17 -4.13 3.93
C ALA A 65 -8.87 -3.47 3.44
N LEU A 66 -8.83 -2.14 3.38
CA LEU A 66 -7.61 -1.38 3.03
C LEU A 66 -6.48 -1.63 4.04
N ALA A 67 -6.76 -1.59 5.34
CA ALA A 67 -5.77 -1.85 6.39
C ALA A 67 -5.21 -3.28 6.27
N SER A 68 -6.07 -4.25 5.98
CA SER A 68 -5.67 -5.64 5.76
C SER A 68 -4.83 -5.81 4.48
N ALA A 69 -5.14 -5.09 3.41
CA ALA A 69 -4.32 -5.06 2.19
C ALA A 69 -2.94 -4.43 2.45
N ALA A 70 -2.88 -3.33 3.19
CA ALA A 70 -1.64 -2.68 3.60
C ALA A 70 -0.77 -3.61 4.46
N HIS A 71 -1.38 -4.34 5.40
CA HIS A 71 -0.66 -5.31 6.23
C HIS A 71 -0.09 -6.46 5.40
N ARG A 72 -0.89 -7.07 4.51
CA ARG A 72 -0.41 -8.13 3.59
C ARG A 72 0.73 -7.64 2.70
N ALA A 73 0.68 -6.40 2.21
CA ALA A 73 1.76 -5.82 1.42
C ALA A 73 3.05 -5.60 2.24
N PHE A 74 2.92 -5.28 3.54
CA PHE A 74 4.05 -5.22 4.46
C PHE A 74 4.66 -6.60 4.70
N GLU A 75 3.85 -7.62 4.96
CA GLU A 75 4.32 -9.00 5.11
C GLU A 75 5.02 -9.49 3.84
N ALA A 76 4.48 -9.14 2.66
CA ALA A 76 4.95 -9.60 1.36
C ALA A 76 6.19 -8.90 0.80
N ALA A 77 6.92 -8.08 1.57
CA ALA A 77 8.13 -7.47 1.02
C ALA A 77 7.93 -6.09 0.35
N LEU A 78 6.68 -5.63 0.16
CA LEU A 78 6.35 -4.63 -0.87
C LEU A 78 6.34 -3.19 -0.35
N VAL A 79 5.96 -2.99 0.91
CA VAL A 79 5.94 -1.66 1.54
C VAL A 79 6.49 -1.69 2.97
N HIS A 80 6.98 -0.56 3.45
CA HIS A 80 7.06 -0.26 4.89
C HIS A 80 5.79 0.47 5.32
N LEU A 81 5.30 0.19 6.52
CA LEU A 81 4.19 0.93 7.13
C LEU A 81 4.72 1.86 8.20
N VAL A 82 4.30 3.12 8.16
CA VAL A 82 4.74 4.16 9.08
C VAL A 82 3.52 4.92 9.61
N GLN A 83 3.52 5.17 10.91
CA GLN A 83 2.57 6.08 11.55
C GLN A 83 3.30 7.39 11.88
N VAL A 84 2.75 8.52 11.47
CA VAL A 84 3.29 9.86 11.76
C VAL A 84 2.26 10.65 12.54
N ARG A 85 2.64 11.16 13.72
CA ARG A 85 1.80 12.12 14.45
C ARG A 85 1.91 13.49 13.80
N VAL A 86 0.79 14.03 13.33
CA VAL A 86 0.71 15.33 12.64
C VAL A 86 -0.03 16.39 13.47
N GLY A 87 -0.49 16.02 14.66
CA GLY A 87 -1.05 16.93 15.66
C GLY A 87 -1.60 16.16 16.86
N PRO A 88 -2.20 16.87 17.83
CA PRO A 88 -3.06 16.25 18.84
C PRO A 88 -4.12 15.41 18.14
N ASP A 89 -4.21 14.14 18.51
CA ASP A 89 -5.25 13.21 18.03
C ASP A 89 -5.33 13.05 16.50
N ARG A 90 -4.24 13.37 15.81
CA ARG A 90 -4.15 13.28 14.35
C ARG A 90 -2.90 12.51 13.97
N PHE A 91 -3.11 11.34 13.37
CA PHE A 91 -2.05 10.48 12.85
C PHE A 91 -2.27 10.27 11.36
N ALA A 92 -1.18 10.29 10.60
CA ALA A 92 -1.13 9.90 9.20
C ALA A 92 -0.52 8.50 9.12
N TYR A 93 -1.20 7.61 8.41
CA TYR A 93 -0.75 6.26 8.16
C TYR A 93 -0.24 6.17 6.72
N LEU A 94 1.05 5.85 6.60
CA LEU A 94 1.80 5.89 5.36
C LEU A 94 2.22 4.49 4.96
N ALA A 95 2.10 4.17 3.67
CA ALA A 95 2.84 3.11 3.03
C ALA A 95 4.01 3.72 2.26
N ILE A 96 5.20 3.15 2.41
CA ILE A 96 6.41 3.55 1.69
C ILE A 96 6.83 2.36 0.83
N ALA A 97 6.82 2.52 -0.49
CA ALA A 97 7.17 1.47 -1.42
C ALA A 97 8.61 1.01 -1.22
N ARG A 98 8.80 -0.31 -1.12
CA ARG A 98 10.12 -0.93 -1.06
C ARG A 98 10.66 -1.20 -2.46
N THR A 99 11.96 -1.44 -2.52
CA THR A 99 12.58 -2.03 -3.70
C THR A 99 11.92 -3.38 -3.97
N LYS A 100 11.18 -3.46 -5.07
CA LYS A 100 10.61 -4.73 -5.53
C LYS A 100 11.76 -5.66 -5.90
N PRO A 101 11.71 -6.95 -5.54
CA PRO A 101 12.65 -7.93 -6.09
C PRO A 101 12.58 -7.80 -7.62
N ARG A 102 13.72 -7.61 -8.30
CA ARG A 102 13.75 -7.73 -9.76
C ARG A 102 13.31 -9.15 -10.06
N HIS A 103 12.06 -9.34 -10.48
CA HIS A 103 11.69 -10.58 -11.13
C HIS A 103 12.56 -10.67 -12.37
N ALA A 104 13.38 -11.72 -12.46
CA ALA A 104 13.98 -12.08 -13.73
C ALA A 104 12.81 -12.19 -14.73
N PRO A 105 12.85 -11.48 -15.86
CA PRO A 105 11.81 -11.64 -16.88
C PRO A 105 11.76 -13.11 -17.24
N ILE A 106 10.62 -13.75 -17.02
CA ILE A 106 10.39 -15.11 -17.53
C ILE A 106 10.20 -14.94 -19.04
N PRO A 107 11.03 -15.56 -19.89
CA PRO A 107 10.83 -15.52 -21.33
C PRO A 107 9.43 -16.03 -21.69
N LEU A 108 8.74 -15.33 -22.59
CA LEU A 108 7.40 -15.72 -23.04
C LEU A 108 7.37 -17.18 -23.56
N SER A 109 8.46 -17.66 -24.15
CA SER A 109 8.62 -19.05 -24.57
C SER A 109 8.51 -20.06 -23.43
N GLN A 110 8.97 -19.73 -22.22
CA GLN A 110 8.86 -20.60 -21.05
C GLN A 110 7.42 -20.66 -20.52
N LEU A 111 6.65 -19.57 -20.63
CA LEU A 111 5.23 -19.55 -20.25
C LEU A 111 4.39 -20.40 -21.20
N ILE A 112 4.60 -20.28 -22.51
CA ILE A 112 3.85 -21.04 -23.52
C ILE A 112 4.18 -22.54 -23.44
N ALA A 113 5.45 -22.89 -23.21
CA ALA A 113 5.87 -24.30 -23.07
C ALA A 113 5.30 -24.99 -21.81
N THR A 114 4.84 -24.22 -20.81
CA THR A 114 4.25 -24.79 -19.58
C THR A 114 2.78 -25.15 -19.77
N GLU A 115 2.07 -24.54 -20.74
CA GLU A 115 0.68 -24.85 -21.05
C GLU A 115 0.51 -26.10 -21.94
N GLU A 116 1.50 -26.47 -22.76
CA GLU A 116 1.41 -27.65 -23.64
C GLU A 116 1.67 -29.01 -22.94
N ALA A 117 2.01 -29.01 -21.65
CA ALA A 117 2.35 -30.21 -20.88
C ALA A 117 1.28 -30.65 -19.86
N ALA A 118 0.08 -30.07 -19.89
CA ALA A 118 -1.03 -30.37 -18.96
C ALA A 118 -2.21 -31.08 -19.64
#